data_AF-A0A7V6LTF5-F1
#
_entry.id   AF-A0A7V6LTF5-F1
#
_cell.length_a   1.000
_cell.length_b   1.000
_cell.length_c   1.000
_cell.angle_alpha   90.00
_cell.angle_beta   90.00
_cell.angle_gamma   90.00
#
_symmetry.space_group_name_H-M   'P 1'
#
loop_
_entity.id
_entity.type
_entity.pdbx_description
1 polymer ?
#
loop_
_entity_poly.entity_id
_entity_poly.type
_entity_poly.pdbx_seq_one_letter_code
_entity_poly.pdbx_strand_id
1 'polypeptide(L)'
;MIKIKINNRTFEVEPGRTILSIAEDGGIKIPTLCHYPGIEEDASCLICSVRNKRDGTFTPACATIAEDGMEIDTKSKEVIEYRKRIIRLILMEHRAECEAPCRVSCPFGHDIPLLNRYLSEGKIKEALSLLVSETGDKPLHCPECEAFCETNCRRGSIDSPISIRNIRMFLSSRLEETSIKPDDQSRPDNEYKKLFSSKITALTAAELSEWLKECEDTTERYREIGDYLTAGYEAKNCMHCDCRAANDCGLREIAAQLGVTDPPEKFDSLPIEKKINRNANLVFERAKCIKCGLCVRACNDLDGRVALTYLNRGLDLIVSEPIGVDFRYIHSEKADIYSNICPTGALRKIK
;
A
#
# COMPACT_ATOMS: atom_id res chain seq x y z
N MET A 1 27.33 20.77 -23.51
CA MET A 1 28.06 19.76 -22.70
C MET A 1 28.51 20.34 -21.36
N ILE A 2 27.87 19.90 -20.28
CA ILE A 2 28.29 20.10 -18.88
C ILE A 2 28.93 18.81 -18.37
N LYS A 3 29.88 18.93 -17.43
CA LYS A 3 30.58 17.79 -16.83
C LYS A 3 30.19 17.61 -15.38
N ILE A 4 29.57 16.48 -15.05
CA ILE A 4 29.14 16.13 -13.69
C ILE A 4 29.76 14.82 -13.26
N LYS A 5 30.09 14.68 -11.97
CA LYS A 5 30.63 13.45 -11.38
C LYS A 5 29.63 12.85 -10.40
N ILE A 6 29.19 11.60 -10.61
CA ILE A 6 28.30 10.88 -9.70
C ILE A 6 29.01 9.60 -9.22
N ASN A 7 29.19 9.41 -7.91
CA ASN A 7 29.86 8.24 -7.32
C ASN A 7 31.20 7.87 -7.99
N ASN A 8 32.05 8.86 -8.26
CA ASN A 8 33.33 8.75 -8.97
C ASN A 8 33.28 8.49 -10.49
N ARG A 9 32.09 8.38 -11.08
CA ARG A 9 31.92 8.30 -12.54
C ARG A 9 31.63 9.68 -13.10
N THR A 10 32.30 10.02 -14.19
CA THR A 10 32.15 11.31 -14.85
C THR A 10 31.20 11.16 -16.04
N PHE A 11 30.28 12.10 -16.19
CA PHE A 11 29.31 12.16 -17.27
C PHE A 11 29.43 13.52 -17.96
N GLU A 12 29.37 13.50 -19.29
CA GLU A 12 29.23 14.69 -20.10
C GLU A 12 27.85 14.66 -20.73
N VAL A 13 27.04 15.67 -20.42
CA VAL A 13 25.63 15.69 -20.79
C VAL A 13 25.22 17.06 -21.30
N GLU A 14 24.09 17.14 -21.99
CA GLU A 14 23.53 18.43 -22.38
C GLU A 14 22.96 19.18 -21.15
N PRO A 15 23.03 20.52 -21.13
CA PRO A 15 22.41 21.34 -20.09
C PRO A 15 20.89 21.09 -19.97
N GLY A 16 20.34 21.30 -18.78
CA GLY A 16 18.89 21.17 -18.53
C GLY A 16 18.44 19.77 -18.09
N ARG A 17 19.36 18.80 -17.96
CA ARG A 17 19.06 17.47 -17.43
C ARG A 17 19.09 17.46 -15.90
N THR A 18 18.18 16.69 -15.29
CA THR A 18 18.16 16.49 -13.83
C THR A 18 19.24 15.50 -13.40
N ILE A 19 19.72 15.62 -12.15
CA ILE A 19 20.69 14.68 -11.57
C ILE A 19 20.17 13.23 -11.63
N LEU A 20 18.87 13.03 -11.37
CA LEU A 20 18.23 11.71 -11.43
C LEU A 20 18.31 11.11 -12.83
N SER A 21 17.92 11.86 -13.88
CA SER A 21 17.95 11.34 -15.26
C SER A 21 19.36 10.94 -15.69
N ILE A 22 20.39 11.68 -15.25
CA ILE A 22 21.79 11.38 -15.57
C ILE A 22 22.25 10.13 -14.82
N ALA A 23 21.82 9.97 -13.56
CA ALA A 23 22.11 8.79 -12.77
C ALA A 23 21.48 7.53 -13.39
N GLU A 24 20.24 7.61 -13.88
CA GLU A 24 19.52 6.51 -14.54
C GLU A 24 20.23 6.05 -15.82
N ASP A 25 20.60 6.96 -16.72
CA ASP A 25 21.40 6.63 -17.91
C ASP A 25 22.74 5.98 -17.54
N GLY A 26 23.30 6.38 -16.40
CA GLY A 26 24.51 5.81 -15.85
C GLY A 26 24.35 4.46 -15.16
N GLY A 27 23.13 3.94 -15.02
CA GLY A 27 22.83 2.73 -14.24
C GLY A 27 23.03 2.90 -12.74
N ILE A 28 22.94 4.13 -12.23
CA ILE A 28 23.06 4.46 -10.80
C ILE A 28 21.64 4.59 -10.23
N LYS A 29 21.21 3.59 -9.44
CA LYS A 29 19.89 3.61 -8.79
C LYS A 29 19.84 4.66 -7.68
N ILE A 30 18.92 5.61 -7.80
CA ILE A 30 18.53 6.56 -6.74
C ILE A 30 17.07 6.25 -6.39
N PRO A 31 16.72 6.00 -5.12
CA PRO A 31 15.34 5.67 -4.75
C PRO A 31 14.42 6.87 -4.94
N THR A 32 13.17 6.61 -5.32
CA THR A 32 12.11 7.62 -5.49
C THR A 32 10.78 7.08 -4.97
N LEU A 33 9.89 7.97 -4.52
CA LEU A 33 8.49 7.65 -4.16
C LEU A 33 7.49 8.54 -4.91
N CYS A 34 7.84 9.81 -5.15
CA CYS A 34 6.98 10.78 -5.84
C CYS A 34 7.36 11.04 -7.31
N HIS A 35 8.26 10.23 -7.86
CA HIS A 35 8.70 10.28 -9.25
C HIS A 35 7.94 9.22 -10.04
N TYR A 36 7.42 9.58 -11.21
CA TYR A 36 6.79 8.64 -12.13
C TYR A 36 7.02 9.12 -13.57
N PRO A 37 7.46 8.25 -14.49
CA PRO A 37 7.75 8.64 -15.87
C PRO A 37 6.58 9.36 -16.55
N GLY A 38 6.84 10.53 -17.13
CA GLY A 38 5.84 11.33 -17.84
C GLY A 38 4.96 12.23 -16.94
N ILE A 39 5.19 12.24 -15.62
CA ILE A 39 4.54 13.17 -14.69
C ILE A 39 5.57 14.19 -14.21
N GLU A 40 5.18 15.47 -14.13
CA GLU A 40 6.06 16.55 -13.68
C GLU A 40 6.57 16.33 -12.24
N GLU A 41 7.82 16.75 -12.00
CA GLU A 41 8.49 16.63 -10.71
C GLU A 41 8.09 17.73 -9.73
N ASP A 42 7.96 17.37 -8.45
CA ASP A 42 7.64 18.31 -7.36
C ASP A 42 8.55 18.11 -6.14
N ALA A 43 9.47 17.14 -6.20
CA ALA A 43 10.39 16.78 -5.11
C ALA A 43 9.73 16.54 -3.73
N SER A 44 8.42 16.26 -3.65
CA SER A 44 7.67 16.29 -2.39
C SER A 44 8.12 15.24 -1.37
N CYS A 45 8.59 14.06 -1.83
CA CYS A 45 8.99 12.98 -0.91
C CYS A 45 10.45 13.07 -0.42
N LEU A 46 11.31 13.85 -1.10
CA LEU A 46 12.75 14.02 -0.81
C LEU A 46 13.63 12.74 -0.75
N ILE A 47 13.09 11.54 -0.98
CA ILE A 47 13.87 10.31 -0.84
C ILE A 47 15.03 10.20 -1.85
N CYS A 48 14.89 10.89 -2.99
CA CYS A 48 15.93 10.99 -4.02
C CYS A 48 17.05 11.96 -3.66
N SER A 49 17.07 12.52 -2.44
CA SER A 49 18.13 13.43 -2.01
C SER A 49 19.52 12.80 -2.14
N VAL A 50 20.43 13.60 -2.65
CA VAL A 50 21.85 13.30 -2.86
C VAL A 50 22.70 14.43 -2.29
N ARG A 51 23.96 14.15 -1.99
CA ARG A 51 24.87 15.15 -1.42
C ARG A 51 25.81 15.68 -2.49
N ASN A 52 25.91 16.99 -2.65
CA ASN A 52 26.99 17.60 -3.42
C ASN A 52 28.24 17.69 -2.53
N LYS A 53 29.33 17.03 -2.92
CA LYS A 53 30.58 16.98 -2.13
C LYS A 53 31.32 18.32 -2.10
N ARG A 54 31.05 19.21 -3.06
CA ARG A 54 31.75 20.50 -3.16
C ARG A 54 31.36 21.46 -2.04
N ASP A 55 30.06 21.57 -1.77
CA ASP A 55 29.49 22.50 -0.79
C ASP A 55 28.84 21.79 0.41
N GLY A 56 28.71 20.47 0.35
CA GLY A 56 28.11 19.64 1.39
C GLY A 56 26.59 19.63 1.40
N THR A 57 25.92 20.32 0.47
CA THR A 57 24.47 20.48 0.43
C THR A 57 23.75 19.19 0.03
N PHE A 58 22.53 19.01 0.54
CA PHE A 58 21.61 17.95 0.12
C PHE A 58 20.56 18.52 -0.83
N THR A 59 20.38 17.89 -1.98
CA THR A 59 19.46 18.36 -3.02
C THR A 59 18.65 17.18 -3.59
N PRO A 60 17.36 17.35 -3.93
CA PRO A 60 16.56 16.28 -4.52
C PRO A 60 17.00 16.01 -5.96
N ALA A 61 17.53 14.81 -6.23
CA ALA A 61 18.05 14.49 -7.56
C ALA A 61 16.99 14.59 -8.67
N CYS A 62 15.71 14.35 -8.36
CA CYS A 62 14.61 14.35 -9.35
C CYS A 62 14.35 15.73 -9.96
N ALA A 63 14.49 16.81 -9.19
CA ALA A 63 14.14 18.17 -9.63
C ALA A 63 15.35 19.07 -9.88
N THR A 64 16.52 18.74 -9.32
CA THR A 64 17.72 19.57 -9.45
C THR A 64 18.38 19.37 -10.81
N ILE A 65 18.49 20.46 -11.57
CA ILE A 65 19.24 20.52 -12.83
C ILE A 65 20.74 20.38 -12.54
N ALA A 66 21.42 19.55 -13.31
CA ALA A 66 22.86 19.39 -13.20
C ALA A 66 23.60 20.65 -13.69
N GLU A 67 24.60 21.06 -12.93
CA GLU A 67 25.49 22.17 -13.29
C GLU A 67 26.92 21.67 -13.50
N ASP A 68 27.69 22.44 -14.28
CA ASP A 68 29.07 22.09 -14.57
C ASP A 68 29.93 22.00 -13.31
N GLY A 69 30.65 20.88 -13.20
CA GLY A 69 31.52 20.57 -12.09
C GLY A 69 30.84 19.93 -10.87
N MET A 70 29.51 19.81 -10.79
CA MET A 70 28.88 19.14 -9.64
C MET A 70 29.53 17.77 -9.31
N GLU A 71 29.72 17.48 -8.02
CA GLU A 71 30.24 16.19 -7.55
C GLU A 71 29.25 15.54 -6.58
N ILE A 72 28.43 14.65 -7.12
CA ILE A 72 27.29 14.04 -6.44
C ILE A 72 27.67 12.71 -5.80
N ASP A 73 27.28 12.56 -4.55
CA ASP A 73 27.32 11.33 -3.76
C ASP A 73 25.90 10.81 -3.54
N THR A 74 25.66 9.55 -3.87
CA THR A 74 24.34 8.92 -3.71
C THR A 74 24.33 7.78 -2.70
N LYS A 75 25.49 7.40 -2.14
CA LYS A 75 25.66 6.14 -1.38
C LYS A 75 26.46 6.24 -0.08
N SER A 76 27.06 7.40 0.24
CA SER A 76 27.76 7.55 1.52
C SER A 76 26.84 7.37 2.72
N LYS A 77 27.46 7.10 3.87
CA LYS A 77 26.75 6.96 5.16
C LYS A 77 25.88 8.18 5.47
N GLU A 78 26.33 9.39 5.14
CA GLU A 78 25.58 10.63 5.36
C GLU A 78 24.32 10.68 4.48
N VAL A 79 24.41 10.26 3.21
CA VAL A 79 23.25 10.19 2.31
C VAL A 79 22.24 9.15 2.79
N ILE A 80 22.71 7.98 3.19
CA ILE A 80 21.85 6.93 3.71
C ILE A 80 21.16 7.39 5.01
N GLU A 81 21.89 8.02 5.94
CA GLU A 81 21.30 8.52 7.19
C GLU A 81 20.30 9.66 6.94
N TYR A 82 20.57 10.55 5.96
CA TYR A 82 19.63 11.59 5.55
C TYR A 82 18.32 10.98 5.02
N ARG A 83 18.41 9.97 4.14
CA ARG A 83 17.24 9.23 3.64
C ARG A 83 16.47 8.50 4.75
N LYS A 84 17.18 7.89 5.72
CA LYS A 84 16.54 7.27 6.89
C LYS A 84 15.71 8.27 7.68
N ARG A 85 16.21 9.50 7.89
CA ARG A 85 15.47 10.57 8.59
C ARG A 85 14.20 10.95 7.84
N ILE A 86 14.27 11.09 6.52
CA ILE A 86 13.10 11.37 5.68
C ILE A 86 12.05 10.26 5.80
N ILE A 87 12.45 8.99 5.66
CA ILE A 87 11.53 7.86 5.80
C ILE A 87 10.90 7.82 7.19
N ARG A 88 11.67 8.07 8.26
CA ARG A 88 11.10 8.15 9.62
C ARG A 88 10.02 9.24 9.72
N LEU A 89 10.24 10.42 9.15
CA LEU A 89 9.24 11.49 9.14
C LEU A 89 7.97 11.07 8.39
N ILE A 90 8.10 10.48 7.20
CA ILE A 90 6.97 9.94 6.45
C ILE A 90 6.21 8.89 7.28
N LEU A 91 6.94 7.99 7.95
CA LEU A 91 6.34 6.92 8.75
C LEU A 91 5.67 7.40 10.04
N MET A 92 6.02 8.60 10.54
CA MET A 92 5.35 9.22 11.68
C MET A 92 3.93 9.68 11.32
N GLU A 93 3.66 10.12 10.08
CA GLU A 93 2.29 10.44 9.63
C GLU A 93 1.57 9.24 8.99
N HIS A 94 2.32 8.26 8.48
CA HIS A 94 1.76 7.08 7.82
C HIS A 94 1.16 6.09 8.83
N ARG A 95 -0.17 6.09 8.97
CA ARG A 95 -0.92 5.15 9.79
C ARG A 95 -1.55 4.08 8.90
N ALA A 96 -0.80 3.01 8.66
CA ALA A 96 -1.25 1.86 7.87
C ALA A 96 -1.04 0.55 8.62
N GLU A 97 -1.95 -0.39 8.39
CA GLU A 97 -1.79 -1.78 8.81
C GLU A 97 -1.29 -2.55 7.58
N CYS A 98 0.02 -2.74 7.47
CA CYS A 98 0.59 -3.40 6.29
C CYS A 98 0.12 -4.85 6.16
N GLU A 99 0.00 -5.55 7.29
CA GLU A 99 -0.51 -6.92 7.37
C GLU A 99 -1.68 -7.00 8.36
N ALA A 100 -2.82 -7.54 7.93
CA ALA A 100 -3.99 -7.61 8.79
C ALA A 100 -3.72 -8.49 10.03
N PRO A 101 -4.33 -8.14 11.20
CA PRO A 101 -4.20 -8.92 12.42
C PRO A 101 -4.53 -10.40 12.24
N CYS A 102 -5.58 -10.73 11.47
CA CYS A 102 -5.99 -12.10 11.23
C CYS A 102 -4.91 -12.95 10.52
N ARG A 103 -4.09 -12.34 9.65
CA ARG A 103 -2.94 -12.98 9.00
C ARG A 103 -1.78 -13.13 9.96
N VAL A 104 -1.41 -12.05 10.65
CA VAL A 104 -0.27 -12.02 11.59
C VAL A 104 -0.48 -12.98 12.76
N SER A 105 -1.71 -13.09 13.27
CA SER A 105 -2.06 -13.99 14.37
C SER A 105 -2.17 -15.46 13.93
N CYS A 106 -2.25 -15.74 12.62
CA CYS A 106 -2.36 -17.11 12.14
C CYS A 106 -0.98 -17.80 12.25
N PRO A 107 -0.85 -18.93 12.97
CA PRO A 107 0.43 -19.65 13.08
C PRO A 107 1.01 -20.10 11.74
N PHE A 108 0.16 -20.25 10.73
CA PHE A 108 0.52 -20.64 9.37
C PHE A 108 0.60 -19.45 8.40
N GLY A 109 0.26 -18.23 8.86
CA GLY A 109 0.35 -17.00 8.08
C GLY A 109 -0.56 -16.97 6.85
N HIS A 110 -1.75 -17.58 6.93
CA HIS A 110 -2.74 -17.61 5.84
C HIS A 110 -3.20 -16.20 5.44
N ASP A 111 -3.31 -15.94 4.14
CA ASP A 111 -3.81 -14.72 3.52
C ASP A 111 -5.34 -14.65 3.57
N ILE A 112 -5.85 -14.62 4.79
CA ILE A 112 -7.28 -14.49 5.11
C ILE A 112 -7.92 -13.26 4.44
N PRO A 113 -7.27 -12.08 4.38
CA PRO A 113 -7.85 -10.94 3.67
C PRO A 113 -8.05 -11.18 2.17
N LEU A 114 -7.08 -11.79 1.47
CA LEU A 114 -7.22 -12.15 0.06
C LEU A 114 -8.31 -13.19 -0.15
N LEU A 115 -8.38 -14.21 0.71
CA LEU A 115 -9.44 -15.22 0.68
C LEU A 115 -10.83 -14.58 0.77
N ASN A 116 -11.03 -13.68 1.74
CA ASN A 116 -12.31 -12.98 1.91
C ASN A 116 -12.65 -12.09 0.70
N ARG A 117 -11.66 -11.45 0.06
CA ARG A 117 -11.87 -10.69 -1.18
C ARG A 117 -12.34 -11.58 -2.34
N TYR A 118 -11.71 -12.75 -2.54
CA TYR A 118 -12.17 -13.68 -3.57
C TYR A 118 -13.60 -14.17 -3.32
N LEU A 119 -13.92 -14.55 -2.09
CA LEU A 119 -15.27 -15.02 -1.74
C LEU A 119 -16.33 -13.93 -1.87
N SER A 120 -16.03 -12.69 -1.44
CA SER A 120 -16.99 -11.57 -1.54
C SER A 120 -17.30 -11.19 -2.99
N GLU A 121 -16.41 -11.52 -3.91
CA GLU A 121 -16.57 -11.35 -5.36
C GLU A 121 -17.15 -12.59 -6.07
N GLY A 122 -17.37 -13.69 -5.36
CA GLY A 122 -17.81 -14.96 -5.97
C GLY A 122 -16.72 -15.68 -6.78
N LYS A 123 -15.45 -15.29 -6.62
CA LYS A 123 -14.27 -15.92 -7.25
C LYS A 123 -13.87 -17.20 -6.51
N ILE A 124 -14.75 -18.21 -6.58
CA ILE A 124 -14.61 -19.45 -5.79
C ILE A 124 -13.37 -20.25 -6.19
N LYS A 125 -13.02 -20.29 -7.48
CA LYS A 125 -11.85 -21.03 -7.96
C LYS A 125 -10.55 -20.44 -7.41
N GLU A 126 -10.45 -19.13 -7.38
CA GLU A 126 -9.32 -18.37 -6.86
C GLU A 126 -9.20 -18.53 -5.34
N ALA A 127 -10.34 -18.52 -4.61
CA ALA A 127 -10.39 -18.79 -3.18
C ALA A 127 -9.88 -20.20 -2.84
N LEU A 128 -10.33 -21.22 -3.56
CA LEU A 128 -9.88 -22.60 -3.38
C LEU A 128 -8.41 -22.77 -3.79
N SER A 129 -7.98 -22.14 -4.89
CA SER A 129 -6.59 -22.16 -5.33
C SER A 129 -5.64 -21.54 -4.29
N LEU A 130 -6.05 -20.44 -3.65
CA LEU A 130 -5.30 -19.84 -2.54
C LEU A 130 -5.22 -20.79 -1.34
N LEU A 131 -6.32 -21.44 -0.99
CA LEU A 131 -6.33 -22.40 0.11
C LEU A 131 -5.34 -23.55 -0.15
N VAL A 132 -5.36 -24.12 -1.36
CA VAL A 132 -4.43 -25.18 -1.77
C VAL A 132 -2.98 -24.71 -1.78
N SER A 133 -2.70 -23.47 -2.22
CA SER A 133 -1.32 -22.97 -2.24
C SER A 133 -0.74 -22.78 -0.84
N GLU A 134 -1.60 -22.45 0.14
CA GLU A 134 -1.24 -22.29 1.55
C GLU A 134 -1.03 -23.62 2.27
N THR A 135 -1.85 -24.64 1.98
CA THR A 135 -1.79 -25.94 2.67
C THR A 135 -0.89 -26.95 1.96
N GLY A 136 -0.73 -26.83 0.64
CA GLY A 136 -0.20 -27.89 -0.21
C GLY A 136 -1.01 -29.18 -0.02
N ASP A 137 -0.32 -30.31 0.10
CA ASP A 137 -0.94 -31.62 0.33
C ASP A 137 -1.32 -31.88 1.80
N LYS A 138 -1.12 -30.91 2.70
CA LYS A 138 -1.39 -31.08 4.13
C LYS A 138 -2.85 -30.75 4.46
N PRO A 139 -3.45 -31.44 5.44
CA PRO A 139 -4.78 -31.07 5.92
C PRO A 139 -4.76 -29.68 6.55
N LEU A 140 -5.89 -28.98 6.47
CA LEU A 140 -6.08 -27.71 7.13
C LEU A 140 -6.06 -27.88 8.66
N HIS A 141 -5.25 -27.09 9.36
CA HIS A 141 -5.13 -27.14 10.83
C HIS A 141 -6.26 -26.41 11.58
N CYS A 142 -7.15 -25.72 10.87
CA CYS A 142 -8.26 -24.96 11.46
C CYS A 142 -9.18 -25.77 12.40
N PRO A 143 -9.52 -27.05 12.16
CA PRO A 143 -10.39 -27.82 13.05
C PRO A 143 -9.87 -27.95 14.49
N GLU A 144 -8.55 -27.97 14.67
CA GLU A 144 -7.88 -28.11 15.97
C GLU A 144 -7.32 -26.78 16.50
N CYS A 145 -7.63 -25.66 15.81
CA CYS A 145 -7.09 -24.35 16.11
C CYS A 145 -8.01 -23.52 17.02
N GLU A 146 -7.41 -22.75 17.92
CA GLU A 146 -8.07 -21.78 18.81
C GLU A 146 -8.66 -20.56 18.10
N ALA A 147 -8.69 -20.55 16.76
CA ALA A 147 -9.22 -19.47 15.93
C ALA A 147 -8.56 -18.10 16.21
N PHE A 148 -7.22 -18.05 16.35
CA PHE A 148 -6.47 -16.80 16.60
C PHE A 148 -6.83 -15.64 15.66
N CYS A 149 -7.13 -15.97 14.40
CA CYS A 149 -7.56 -15.02 13.38
C CYS A 149 -8.91 -14.35 13.68
N GLU A 150 -9.82 -15.05 14.35
CA GLU A 150 -11.11 -14.53 14.81
C GLU A 150 -10.93 -13.76 16.12
N THR A 151 -10.13 -14.28 17.05
CA THR A 151 -9.81 -13.62 18.33
C THR A 151 -9.19 -12.24 18.12
N ASN A 152 -8.33 -12.09 17.11
CA ASN A 152 -7.68 -10.81 16.78
C ASN A 152 -8.37 -10.06 15.63
N CYS A 153 -9.56 -10.49 15.20
CA CYS A 153 -10.29 -9.80 14.14
C CYS A 153 -10.77 -8.43 14.64
N ARG A 154 -10.37 -7.34 13.97
CA ARG A 154 -10.78 -5.98 14.35
C ARG A 154 -12.30 -5.78 14.39
N ARG A 155 -13.06 -6.58 13.62
CA ARG A 155 -14.53 -6.50 13.61
C ARG A 155 -15.14 -6.98 14.93
N GLY A 156 -14.43 -7.84 15.67
CA GLY A 156 -14.84 -8.30 17.00
C GLY A 156 -14.96 -7.17 18.03
N SER A 157 -14.22 -6.07 17.85
CA SER A 157 -14.35 -4.87 18.71
C SER A 157 -15.56 -3.99 18.38
N ILE A 158 -16.26 -4.26 17.28
CA ILE A 158 -17.47 -3.54 16.86
C ILE A 158 -18.71 -4.36 17.20
N ASP A 159 -18.77 -5.58 16.66
CA ASP A 159 -19.86 -6.51 16.90
C ASP A 159 -19.33 -7.91 17.17
N SER A 160 -18.79 -8.57 16.16
CA SER A 160 -18.36 -9.96 16.21
C SER A 160 -17.42 -10.30 15.05
N PRO A 161 -16.41 -11.14 15.30
CA PRO A 161 -15.39 -11.46 14.31
C PRO A 161 -15.99 -12.16 13.09
N ILE A 162 -15.31 -12.05 11.94
CA ILE A 162 -15.65 -12.84 10.75
C ILE A 162 -15.45 -14.31 11.06
N SER A 163 -16.37 -15.18 10.62
CA SER A 163 -16.27 -16.64 10.79
C SER A 163 -15.22 -17.29 9.87
N ILE A 164 -13.99 -16.79 9.94
CA ILE A 164 -12.82 -17.17 9.14
C ILE A 164 -12.54 -18.68 9.24
N ARG A 165 -12.57 -19.23 10.46
CA ARG A 165 -12.28 -20.66 10.70
C ARG A 165 -13.32 -21.52 9.99
N ASN A 166 -14.60 -21.17 10.11
CA ASN A 166 -15.70 -21.95 9.54
C ASN A 166 -15.73 -21.84 8.01
N ILE A 167 -15.45 -20.66 7.46
CA ILE A 167 -15.25 -20.47 6.00
C ILE A 167 -14.14 -21.40 5.51
N ARG A 168 -12.97 -21.39 6.15
CA ARG A 168 -11.82 -22.20 5.71
C ARG A 168 -12.09 -23.70 5.84
N MET A 169 -12.73 -24.13 6.92
CA MET A 169 -13.14 -25.53 7.11
C MET A 169 -14.11 -25.99 6.01
N PHE A 170 -15.11 -25.17 5.69
CA PHE A 170 -16.04 -25.44 4.59
C PHE A 170 -15.32 -25.54 3.25
N LEU A 171 -14.45 -24.59 2.91
CA LEU A 171 -13.70 -24.66 1.65
C LEU A 171 -12.81 -25.89 1.58
N SER A 172 -12.14 -26.24 2.68
CA SER A 172 -11.26 -27.41 2.77
C SER A 172 -12.03 -28.71 2.54
N SER A 173 -13.27 -28.84 3.03
CA SER A 173 -14.07 -30.06 2.84
C SER A 173 -14.57 -30.24 1.41
N ARG A 174 -14.53 -29.18 0.58
CA ARG A 174 -14.93 -29.21 -0.83
C ARG A 174 -13.77 -29.35 -1.81
N LEU A 175 -12.52 -29.38 -1.32
CA LEU A 175 -11.34 -29.42 -2.20
C LEU A 175 -11.34 -30.66 -3.12
N GLU A 176 -11.67 -31.83 -2.57
CA GLU A 176 -11.72 -33.09 -3.33
C GLU A 176 -12.73 -33.05 -4.49
N GLU A 177 -13.82 -32.29 -4.34
CA GLU A 177 -14.87 -32.14 -5.37
C GLU A 177 -14.41 -31.28 -6.56
N THR A 178 -13.38 -30.44 -6.38
CA THR A 178 -13.05 -29.37 -7.32
C THR A 178 -11.91 -29.67 -8.30
N SER A 179 -11.20 -30.79 -8.13
CA SER A 179 -10.03 -31.20 -8.95
C SER A 179 -8.92 -30.13 -9.07
N ILE A 180 -8.91 -29.11 -8.19
CA ILE A 180 -7.89 -28.07 -8.15
C ILE A 180 -6.60 -28.67 -7.60
N LYS A 181 -5.53 -28.62 -8.37
CA LYS A 181 -4.21 -29.11 -7.96
C LYS A 181 -3.38 -27.97 -7.37
N PRO A 182 -2.42 -28.27 -6.47
CA PRO A 182 -1.40 -27.30 -6.09
C PRO A 182 -0.64 -26.86 -7.33
N ASP A 183 -0.81 -25.60 -7.73
CA ASP A 183 0.04 -25.00 -8.76
C ASP A 183 1.31 -24.48 -8.10
N ASP A 184 2.47 -24.92 -8.59
CA ASP A 184 3.80 -24.51 -8.12
C ASP A 184 4.00 -22.99 -8.28
N GLN A 185 3.25 -22.35 -9.20
CA GLN A 185 3.29 -20.90 -9.44
C GLN A 185 2.48 -20.06 -8.43
N SER A 186 1.71 -20.69 -7.54
CA SER A 186 0.67 -20.02 -6.72
C SER A 186 1.01 -19.87 -5.25
N ARG A 187 2.16 -20.38 -4.78
CA ARG A 187 2.65 -20.02 -3.44
C ARG A 187 3.08 -18.56 -3.51
N PRO A 188 2.33 -17.60 -2.92
CA PRO A 188 2.80 -16.23 -2.88
C PRO A 188 4.16 -16.24 -2.21
N ASP A 189 5.17 -15.83 -2.95
CA ASP A 189 6.56 -15.87 -2.53
C ASP A 189 6.65 -15.27 -1.12
N ASN A 190 7.04 -16.05 -0.12
CA ASN A 190 7.06 -15.60 1.28
C ASN A 190 8.07 -14.45 1.50
N GLU A 191 8.73 -13.95 0.45
CA GLU A 191 9.59 -12.77 0.46
C GLU A 191 8.88 -11.50 0.95
N TYR A 192 7.57 -11.34 0.73
CA TYR A 192 6.85 -10.16 1.27
C TYR A 192 6.85 -10.11 2.81
N LYS A 193 6.99 -11.26 3.50
CA LYS A 193 7.13 -11.32 4.98
C LYS A 193 8.45 -10.74 5.47
N LYS A 194 9.43 -10.55 4.58
CA LYS A 194 10.72 -9.89 4.90
C LYS A 194 10.65 -8.37 4.72
N LEU A 195 9.53 -7.83 4.23
CA LEU A 195 9.37 -6.39 4.02
C LEU A 195 8.92 -5.70 5.31
N PHE A 196 9.37 -4.45 5.47
CA PHE A 196 8.92 -3.52 6.49
C PHE A 196 7.39 -3.57 6.68
N SER A 197 6.90 -3.57 7.92
CA SER A 197 5.48 -3.54 8.23
C SER A 197 5.19 -2.35 9.14
N SER A 198 4.31 -1.46 8.69
CA SER A 198 3.72 -0.41 9.52
C SER A 198 2.53 -0.97 10.28
N LYS A 199 2.32 -0.46 11.49
CA LYS A 199 1.12 -0.74 12.29
C LYS A 199 0.30 0.52 12.51
N ILE A 200 -1.01 0.36 12.55
CA ILE A 200 -1.88 1.42 13.06
C ILE A 200 -1.74 1.43 14.58
N THR A 201 -1.57 2.61 15.15
CA THR A 201 -1.63 2.83 16.59
C THR A 201 -3.06 2.57 17.11
N ALA A 202 -3.33 2.82 18.40
CA ALA A 202 -4.69 2.67 18.93
C ALA A 202 -5.71 3.43 18.06
N LEU A 203 -6.79 2.75 17.70
CA LEU A 203 -7.90 3.31 16.93
C LEU A 203 -8.99 3.77 17.86
N THR A 204 -9.53 4.96 17.61
CA THR A 204 -10.78 5.40 18.24
C THR A 204 -11.97 4.63 17.66
N ALA A 205 -13.11 4.63 18.35
CA ALA A 205 -14.34 4.01 17.83
C ALA A 205 -14.81 4.65 16.51
N ALA A 206 -14.60 5.95 16.35
CA ALA A 206 -14.93 6.69 15.12
C ALA A 206 -14.01 6.31 13.95
N GLU A 207 -12.72 6.13 14.21
CA GLU A 207 -11.81 5.65 13.17
C GLU A 207 -12.13 4.19 12.82
N LEU A 208 -12.40 3.35 13.81
CA LEU A 208 -12.72 1.94 13.57
C LEU A 208 -13.97 1.77 12.68
N SER A 209 -14.96 2.65 12.82
CA SER A 209 -16.16 2.64 11.97
C SER A 209 -15.88 3.03 10.51
N GLU A 210 -14.77 3.70 10.20
CA GLU A 210 -14.39 4.00 8.81
C GLU A 210 -14.15 2.73 7.99
N TRP A 211 -13.68 1.65 8.62
CA TRP A 211 -13.51 0.38 7.94
C TRP A 211 -14.84 -0.34 7.65
N LEU A 212 -15.91 -0.04 8.40
CA LEU A 212 -17.24 -0.59 8.12
C LEU A 212 -17.80 -0.11 6.78
N LYS A 213 -17.33 1.02 6.25
CA LYS A 213 -17.81 1.57 4.97
C LYS A 213 -17.59 0.61 3.80
N GLU A 214 -16.63 -0.32 3.90
CA GLU A 214 -16.41 -1.37 2.89
C GLU A 214 -17.31 -2.59 3.07
N CYS A 215 -17.87 -2.80 4.26
CA CYS A 215 -18.84 -3.85 4.50
C CYS A 215 -20.18 -3.47 3.83
N GLU A 216 -20.96 -4.47 3.44
CA GLU A 216 -22.34 -4.23 2.99
C GLU A 216 -23.26 -4.03 4.21
N ASP A 217 -24.10 -2.98 4.18
CA ASP A 217 -24.93 -2.55 5.34
C ASP A 217 -26.01 -3.57 5.77
N THR A 218 -26.20 -4.65 5.00
CA THR A 218 -27.35 -5.57 5.12
C THR A 218 -26.98 -7.04 5.30
N THR A 219 -25.71 -7.40 5.47
CA THR A 219 -25.32 -8.81 5.50
C THR A 219 -25.59 -9.45 6.85
N GLU A 220 -26.52 -10.41 6.85
CA GLU A 220 -26.69 -11.42 7.88
C GLU A 220 -25.33 -12.07 8.21
N ARG A 221 -25.12 -12.40 9.48
CA ARG A 221 -23.87 -13.01 9.97
C ARG A 221 -24.02 -14.52 9.96
N TYR A 222 -23.16 -15.22 9.21
CA TYR A 222 -23.22 -16.68 9.09
C TYR A 222 -22.16 -17.33 9.97
N ARG A 223 -22.61 -18.00 11.05
CA ARG A 223 -21.75 -18.81 11.93
C ARG A 223 -21.54 -20.22 11.41
N GLU A 224 -22.51 -20.74 10.69
CA GLU A 224 -22.40 -22.02 10.01
C GLU A 224 -22.34 -21.74 8.50
N ILE A 225 -21.33 -22.29 7.83
CA ILE A 225 -21.11 -22.10 6.40
C ILE A 225 -21.46 -23.41 5.69
N GLY A 226 -22.61 -23.42 5.02
CA GLY A 226 -23.15 -24.60 4.36
C GLY A 226 -22.84 -24.68 2.86
N ASP A 227 -22.63 -23.53 2.23
CA ASP A 227 -22.41 -23.40 0.80
C ASP A 227 -21.50 -22.20 0.45
N TYR A 228 -21.14 -22.07 -0.83
CA TYR A 228 -20.30 -20.96 -1.30
C TYR A 228 -20.97 -19.58 -1.19
N LEU A 229 -22.32 -19.52 -1.22
CA LEU A 229 -23.06 -18.26 -1.12
C LEU A 229 -22.96 -17.69 0.29
N THR A 230 -23.25 -18.51 1.30
CA THR A 230 -23.09 -18.18 2.73
C THR A 230 -21.65 -17.82 3.07
N ALA A 231 -20.67 -18.53 2.50
CA ALA A 231 -19.25 -18.17 2.62
C ALA A 231 -18.97 -16.76 2.06
N GLY A 232 -19.49 -16.45 0.87
CA GLY A 232 -19.37 -15.13 0.24
C GLY A 232 -20.05 -14.03 1.03
N TYR A 233 -21.26 -14.27 1.55
CA TYR A 233 -21.99 -13.30 2.37
C TYR A 233 -21.28 -13.00 3.69
N GLU A 234 -20.75 -14.00 4.39
CA GLU A 234 -19.96 -13.73 5.59
C GLU A 234 -18.63 -13.03 5.26
N ALA A 235 -17.99 -13.38 4.14
CA ALA A 235 -16.77 -12.71 3.68
C ALA A 235 -16.99 -11.21 3.36
N LYS A 236 -18.17 -10.82 2.87
CA LYS A 236 -18.56 -9.41 2.66
C LYS A 236 -18.64 -8.59 3.94
N ASN A 237 -18.73 -9.23 5.11
CA ASN A 237 -18.65 -8.53 6.40
C ASN A 237 -17.20 -8.14 6.76
N CYS A 238 -16.20 -8.61 6.00
CA CYS A 238 -14.80 -8.26 6.22
C CYS A 238 -14.58 -6.75 6.05
N MET A 239 -13.87 -6.17 7.01
CA MET A 239 -13.55 -4.74 7.03
C MET A 239 -12.41 -4.34 6.08
N HIS A 240 -11.73 -5.32 5.46
CA HIS A 240 -10.55 -5.10 4.60
C HIS A 240 -9.54 -4.15 5.26
N CYS A 241 -9.13 -4.49 6.48
CA CYS A 241 -8.18 -3.71 7.27
C CYS A 241 -6.71 -3.94 6.87
N ASP A 242 -6.44 -4.86 5.94
CA ASP A 242 -5.12 -5.05 5.31
C ASP A 242 -4.74 -3.89 4.39
N CYS A 243 -3.45 -3.79 4.08
CA CYS A 243 -2.96 -2.93 3.03
C CYS A 243 -3.03 -3.64 1.67
N ARG A 244 -3.77 -3.06 0.73
CA ARG A 244 -3.86 -3.55 -0.66
C ARG A 244 -2.57 -3.43 -1.46
N ALA A 245 -1.59 -2.68 -0.96
CA ALA A 245 -0.24 -2.58 -1.52
C ALA A 245 0.76 -3.53 -0.85
N ALA A 246 0.30 -4.64 -0.26
CA ALA A 246 1.18 -5.54 0.48
C ALA A 246 2.39 -6.00 -0.36
N ASN A 247 2.21 -6.21 -1.66
CA ASN A 247 3.24 -6.77 -2.54
C ASN A 247 3.98 -5.73 -3.39
N ASP A 248 3.52 -4.48 -3.43
CA ASP A 248 4.04 -3.44 -4.36
C ASP A 248 4.23 -2.06 -3.72
N CYS A 249 4.22 -1.97 -2.38
CA CYS A 249 4.40 -0.69 -1.69
C CYS A 249 5.87 -0.24 -1.71
N GLY A 250 6.18 0.80 -2.50
CA GLY A 250 7.52 1.39 -2.57
C GLY A 250 8.02 1.93 -1.23
N LEU A 251 7.12 2.40 -0.36
CA LEU A 251 7.50 2.83 1.00
C LEU A 251 8.03 1.66 1.84
N ARG A 252 7.39 0.48 1.75
CA ARG A 252 7.86 -0.73 2.46
C ARG A 252 9.20 -1.18 1.91
N GLU A 253 9.36 -1.18 0.59
CA GLU A 253 10.60 -1.57 -0.08
C GLU A 253 11.77 -0.67 0.36
N ILE A 254 11.61 0.65 0.27
CA ILE A 254 12.67 1.60 0.62
C ILE A 254 12.97 1.56 2.12
N ALA A 255 11.96 1.48 2.98
CA ALA A 255 12.16 1.37 4.42
C ALA A 255 12.96 0.10 4.78
N ALA A 256 12.65 -1.04 4.14
CA ALA A 256 13.39 -2.28 4.30
C ALA A 256 14.84 -2.16 3.79
N GLN A 257 15.06 -1.60 2.60
CA GLN A 257 16.39 -1.38 2.03
C GLN A 257 17.28 -0.49 2.91
N LEU A 258 16.69 0.53 3.54
CA LEU A 258 17.39 1.43 4.44
C LEU A 258 17.50 0.88 5.88
N GLY A 259 16.87 -0.25 6.19
CA GLY A 259 16.82 -0.81 7.54
C GLY A 259 16.18 0.14 8.56
N VAL A 260 15.10 0.81 8.16
CA VAL A 260 14.28 1.65 9.04
C VAL A 260 13.19 0.78 9.66
N THR A 261 12.94 0.95 10.96
CA THR A 261 11.85 0.30 11.69
C THR A 261 10.65 1.24 11.84
N ASP A 262 9.45 0.69 12.02
CA ASP A 262 8.25 1.49 12.20
C ASP A 262 8.37 2.30 13.50
N PRO A 263 8.16 3.63 13.48
CA PRO A 263 8.19 4.44 14.69
C PRO A 263 7.05 4.01 15.62
N PRO A 264 7.31 3.85 16.94
CA PRO A 264 6.28 3.47 17.90
C PRO A 264 5.23 4.57 18.10
N GLU A 265 5.65 5.82 17.92
CA GLU A 265 4.80 7.00 18.01
C GLU A 265 4.52 7.54 16.61
N LYS A 266 3.23 7.64 16.28
CA LYS A 266 2.73 8.23 15.04
C LYS A 266 1.93 9.47 15.38
N PHE A 267 2.03 10.50 14.55
CA PHE A 267 1.21 11.69 14.68
C PHE A 267 -0.25 11.34 14.41
N ASP A 268 -1.11 11.79 15.31
CA ASP A 268 -2.56 11.66 15.20
C ASP A 268 -3.21 13.01 14.82
N SER A 269 -2.52 13.79 13.99
CA SER A 269 -2.96 15.13 13.59
C SER A 269 -4.20 15.10 12.71
N LEU A 270 -4.45 13.98 12.03
CA LEU A 270 -5.63 13.79 11.18
C LEU A 270 -6.27 12.45 11.51
N PRO A 271 -7.60 12.42 11.72
CA PRO A 271 -8.30 11.16 11.94
C PRO A 271 -8.16 10.27 10.70
N ILE A 272 -8.15 8.97 10.92
CA ILE A 272 -8.22 8.03 9.81
C ILE A 272 -9.56 8.22 9.09
N GLU A 273 -9.49 8.30 7.77
CA GLU A 273 -10.65 8.40 6.90
C GLU A 273 -10.48 7.45 5.71
N LYS A 274 -11.57 6.78 5.37
CA LYS A 274 -11.70 5.87 4.23
C LYS A 274 -12.81 6.34 3.31
N LYS A 275 -12.45 6.65 2.07
CA LYS A 275 -13.39 7.05 1.01
C LYS A 275 -13.53 5.94 0.00
N ILE A 276 -14.77 5.66 -0.43
CA ILE A 276 -15.06 4.54 -1.32
C ILE A 276 -15.89 5.03 -2.49
N ASN A 277 -15.40 4.78 -3.69
CA ASN A 277 -16.09 4.99 -4.93
C ASN A 277 -16.31 3.62 -5.61
N ARG A 278 -17.49 3.04 -5.39
CA ARG A 278 -17.86 1.74 -5.97
C ARG A 278 -18.04 1.81 -7.49
N ASN A 279 -18.44 2.97 -8.02
CA ASN A 279 -18.65 3.17 -9.47
C ASN A 279 -17.34 3.09 -10.26
N ALA A 280 -16.25 3.60 -9.68
CA ALA A 280 -14.92 3.61 -10.29
C ALA A 280 -13.99 2.49 -9.78
N ASN A 281 -14.52 1.59 -8.94
CA ASN A 281 -13.75 0.57 -8.22
C ASN A 281 -12.53 1.18 -7.48
N LEU A 282 -12.71 2.27 -6.72
CA LEU A 282 -11.59 2.99 -6.08
C LEU A 282 -11.83 3.14 -4.57
N VAL A 283 -10.79 2.86 -3.78
CA VAL A 283 -10.73 3.19 -2.35
C VAL A 283 -9.58 4.14 -2.10
N PHE A 284 -9.83 5.13 -1.23
CA PHE A 284 -8.80 6.03 -0.72
C PHE A 284 -8.73 5.94 0.81
N GLU A 285 -7.64 5.36 1.31
CA GLU A 285 -7.30 5.31 2.73
C GLU A 285 -6.29 6.42 3.03
N ARG A 286 -6.79 7.58 3.45
CA ARG A 286 -6.02 8.81 3.63
C ARG A 286 -4.81 8.62 4.55
N ALA A 287 -4.99 7.82 5.60
CA ALA A 287 -3.97 7.51 6.59
C ALA A 287 -2.72 6.80 6.01
N LYS A 288 -2.85 6.17 4.85
CA LYS A 288 -1.74 5.51 4.13
C LYS A 288 -1.05 6.47 3.14
N CYS A 289 -1.59 7.67 2.92
CA CYS A 289 -1.07 8.64 1.97
C CYS A 289 0.19 9.33 2.50
N ILE A 290 1.22 9.43 1.66
CA ILE A 290 2.47 10.13 1.98
C ILE A 290 2.54 11.53 1.35
N LYS A 291 1.39 12.05 0.88
CA LYS A 291 1.24 13.39 0.30
C LYS A 291 2.21 13.67 -0.88
N CYS A 292 2.53 12.63 -1.66
CA CYS A 292 3.50 12.70 -2.76
C CYS A 292 3.02 13.48 -4.01
N GLY A 293 1.72 13.73 -4.11
CA GLY A 293 1.14 14.50 -5.20
C GLY A 293 1.02 13.82 -6.55
N LEU A 294 1.48 12.57 -6.72
CA LEU A 294 1.40 11.87 -8.00
C LEU A 294 -0.03 11.84 -8.55
N CYS A 295 -1.02 11.51 -7.72
CA CYS A 295 -2.43 11.53 -8.13
C CYS A 295 -2.98 12.93 -8.43
N VAL A 296 -2.41 13.99 -7.86
CA VAL A 296 -2.81 15.36 -8.19
C VAL A 296 -2.22 15.74 -9.56
N ARG A 297 -0.92 15.53 -9.75
CA ARG A 297 -0.20 15.91 -10.98
C ARG A 297 -0.62 15.07 -12.20
N ALA A 298 -0.82 13.77 -12.03
CA ALA A 298 -1.18 12.88 -13.15
C ALA A 298 -2.53 13.18 -13.80
N CYS A 299 -3.42 13.88 -13.11
CA CYS A 299 -4.80 14.09 -13.57
C CYS A 299 -5.21 15.57 -13.60
N ASN A 300 -4.25 16.48 -13.42
CA ASN A 300 -4.48 17.92 -13.39
C ASN A 300 -5.04 18.43 -14.74
N ASP A 301 -4.66 17.80 -15.85
CA ASP A 301 -4.99 18.25 -17.22
C ASP A 301 -6.04 17.37 -17.92
N LEU A 302 -6.62 16.38 -17.24
CA LEU A 302 -7.61 15.47 -17.85
C LEU A 302 -9.01 16.11 -17.90
N ASP A 303 -9.29 16.80 -19.01
CA ASP A 303 -10.60 17.11 -19.61
C ASP A 303 -11.66 17.70 -18.66
N GLY A 304 -11.28 18.57 -17.72
CA GLY A 304 -12.22 19.27 -16.82
C GLY A 304 -13.00 18.37 -15.87
N ARG A 305 -12.69 17.07 -15.82
CA ARG A 305 -13.30 16.10 -14.90
C ARG A 305 -12.73 16.29 -13.49
N VAL A 306 -13.53 15.98 -12.46
CA VAL A 306 -13.09 16.02 -11.06
C VAL A 306 -11.77 15.24 -10.89
N ALA A 307 -10.75 15.90 -10.34
CA ALA A 307 -9.47 15.31 -9.98
C ALA A 307 -9.17 15.54 -8.51
N LEU A 308 -8.37 14.66 -7.91
CA LEU A 308 -7.81 14.92 -6.58
C LEU A 308 -6.91 16.16 -6.61
N THR A 309 -6.95 16.93 -5.53
CA THR A 309 -6.17 18.15 -5.33
C THR A 309 -5.62 18.20 -3.90
N TYR A 310 -4.78 19.20 -3.65
CA TYR A 310 -4.34 19.54 -2.30
C TYR A 310 -5.34 20.47 -1.62
N LEU A 311 -5.69 20.15 -0.38
CA LEU A 311 -6.37 21.09 0.53
C LEU A 311 -5.44 21.40 1.71
N ASN A 312 -5.66 22.57 2.33
CA ASN A 312 -4.86 23.10 3.45
C ASN A 312 -3.36 23.31 3.10
N ARG A 313 -2.52 23.51 4.12
CA ARG A 313 -1.07 23.75 4.02
C ARG A 313 -0.34 23.19 5.24
N GLY A 314 0.97 23.01 5.12
CA GLY A 314 1.81 22.56 6.23
C GLY A 314 1.47 21.13 6.68
N LEU A 315 1.46 20.88 7.99
CA LEU A 315 1.15 19.56 8.55
C LEU A 315 -0.31 19.13 8.25
N ASP A 316 -1.22 20.09 8.13
CA ASP A 316 -2.63 19.85 7.84
C ASP A 316 -2.92 19.61 6.35
N LEU A 317 -1.89 19.70 5.49
CA LEU A 317 -2.00 19.42 4.06
C LEU A 317 -2.57 18.03 3.85
N ILE A 318 -3.58 17.94 3.00
CA ILE A 318 -4.20 16.68 2.61
C ILE A 318 -4.41 16.60 1.11
N VAL A 319 -4.41 15.37 0.59
CA VAL A 319 -4.95 15.07 -0.73
C VAL A 319 -6.43 14.73 -0.56
N SER A 320 -7.29 15.31 -1.39
CA SER A 320 -8.74 15.09 -1.36
C SER A 320 -9.36 15.50 -2.71
N GLU A 321 -10.62 15.14 -2.95
CA GLU A 321 -11.44 15.80 -3.96
C GLU A 321 -11.62 17.30 -3.66
N PRO A 322 -11.93 18.15 -4.67
CA PRO A 322 -12.17 19.57 -4.45
C PRO A 322 -13.35 19.80 -3.52
N ILE A 323 -13.34 20.94 -2.80
CA ILE A 323 -14.38 21.29 -1.83
C ILE A 323 -15.76 21.28 -2.52
N GLY A 324 -16.73 20.63 -1.87
CA GLY A 324 -18.11 20.51 -2.37
C GLY A 324 -18.31 19.38 -3.39
N VAL A 325 -17.25 18.64 -3.72
CA VAL A 325 -17.34 17.45 -4.58
C VAL A 325 -17.31 16.19 -3.72
N ASP A 326 -18.05 15.17 -4.13
CA ASP A 326 -18.03 13.86 -3.49
C ASP A 326 -17.04 12.93 -4.22
N PHE A 327 -16.25 12.16 -3.46
CA PHE A 327 -15.28 11.20 -3.99
C PHE A 327 -15.90 10.16 -4.96
N ARG A 328 -17.21 9.88 -4.83
CA ARG A 328 -17.97 9.00 -5.73
C ARG A 328 -18.09 9.52 -7.16
N TYR A 329 -17.83 10.80 -7.40
CA TYR A 329 -17.86 11.41 -8.73
C TYR A 329 -16.50 11.38 -9.47
N ILE A 330 -15.45 10.82 -8.86
CA ILE A 330 -14.20 10.54 -9.57
C ILE A 330 -14.48 9.49 -10.66
N HIS A 331 -14.08 9.80 -11.89
CA HIS A 331 -14.30 8.93 -13.05
C HIS A 331 -13.39 7.69 -13.05
N SER A 332 -13.84 6.58 -13.65
CA SER A 332 -13.11 5.30 -13.71
C SER A 332 -11.72 5.42 -14.35
N GLU A 333 -11.60 6.17 -15.45
CA GLU A 333 -10.31 6.44 -16.10
C GLU A 333 -9.27 7.04 -15.15
N LYS A 334 -9.68 7.98 -14.28
CA LYS A 334 -8.77 8.56 -13.28
C LYS A 334 -8.47 7.56 -12.17
N ALA A 335 -9.45 6.75 -11.78
CA ALA A 335 -9.25 5.71 -10.78
C ALA A 335 -8.20 4.67 -11.18
N ASP A 336 -8.13 4.29 -12.46
CA ASP A 336 -7.10 3.38 -12.98
C ASP A 336 -5.71 4.01 -12.89
N ILE A 337 -5.59 5.28 -13.27
CA ILE A 337 -4.34 6.04 -13.14
C ILE A 337 -3.92 6.10 -11.66
N TYR A 338 -4.83 6.50 -10.77
CA TYR A 338 -4.56 6.65 -9.34
C TYR A 338 -4.10 5.36 -8.68
N SER A 339 -4.72 4.22 -8.99
CA SER A 339 -4.31 2.94 -8.41
C SER A 339 -2.91 2.52 -8.85
N ASN A 340 -2.51 2.86 -10.07
CA ASN A 340 -1.24 2.43 -10.65
C ASN A 340 -0.06 3.30 -10.22
N ILE A 341 -0.28 4.62 -10.05
CA ILE A 341 0.81 5.55 -9.71
C ILE A 341 1.02 5.73 -8.21
N CYS A 342 0.05 5.36 -7.37
CA CYS A 342 0.18 5.56 -5.93
C CYS A 342 1.30 4.65 -5.36
N PRO A 343 2.35 5.20 -4.75
CA PRO A 343 3.51 4.44 -4.29
C PRO A 343 3.26 3.68 -2.98
N THR A 344 2.08 3.85 -2.38
CA THR A 344 1.63 3.19 -1.15
C THR A 344 0.24 2.60 -1.34
N GLY A 345 -0.33 1.97 -0.32
CA GLY A 345 -1.71 1.47 -0.35
C GLY A 345 -2.80 2.52 -0.15
N ALA A 346 -2.50 3.81 -0.35
CA ALA A 346 -3.49 4.87 -0.11
C ALA A 346 -4.61 4.86 -1.15
N LEU A 347 -4.26 4.85 -2.44
CA LEU A 347 -5.21 4.79 -3.55
C LEU A 347 -5.06 3.45 -4.25
N ARG A 348 -6.08 2.60 -4.14
CA ARG A 348 -6.09 1.24 -4.71
C ARG A 348 -7.47 0.86 -5.21
N LYS A 349 -7.53 -0.18 -6.04
CA LYS A 349 -8.80 -0.79 -6.44
C LYS A 349 -9.44 -1.49 -5.25
N ILE A 350 -10.78 -1.50 -5.19
CA ILE A 350 -11.51 -2.18 -4.10
C ILE A 350 -11.38 -3.69 -4.30
N LYS A 351 -11.62 -4.12 -5.54
CA LYS A 351 -11.63 -5.48 -6.08
C LYS A 351 -10.51 -5.68 -7.10
#